data_AF-A0A852GPS9-F1
#
_entry.id   AF-A0A852GPS9-F1
#
_cell.length_a   1.000
_cell.length_b   1.000
_cell.length_c   1.000
_cell.angle_alpha   90.00
_cell.angle_beta   90.00
_cell.angle_gamma   90.00
#
_symmetry.space_group_name_H-M   'P 1'
#
loop_
_entity.id
_entity.type
_entity.pdbx_description
1 polymer ?
#
loop_
_entity_poly.entity_id
_entity_poly.type
_entity_poly.pdbx_seq_one_letter_code
_entity_poly.pdbx_strand_id
1 'polypeptide(L)'
;TIWAESYAVAEVKFFRHVARQAPRDTSHLKCLQLCAGSLVGTGFSTYTLKTIVMHLLNTIPSSSWRRREFLMRLQDIMWYLHGCLEEKRLHHFFFGNENMPEDIVLPPDTQTAKPINLFQYLVHDPTAHTKALREFSVLQDQLIRLVFY
;
A
#
# COMPACT_ATOMS: atom_id res chain seq x y z
N THR A 1 -5.84 -19.05 17.47
CA THR A 1 -5.16 -17.83 16.92
C THR A 1 -4.34 -18.10 15.66
N ILE A 2 -4.67 -19.13 14.87
CA ILE A 2 -3.88 -19.61 13.70
C ILE A 2 -3.92 -18.64 12.49
N TRP A 3 -4.83 -17.66 12.47
CA TRP A 3 -5.09 -16.81 11.31
C TRP A 3 -4.13 -15.63 11.11
N ALA A 4 -3.61 -15.01 12.17
CA ALA A 4 -2.70 -13.86 12.02
C ALA A 4 -1.35 -14.27 11.41
N GLU A 5 -0.91 -15.50 11.67
CA GLU A 5 0.28 -16.10 11.04
C GLU A 5 0.09 -16.30 9.52
N SER A 6 -1.16 -16.40 9.03
CA SER A 6 -1.45 -16.63 7.61
C SER A 6 -1.26 -15.37 6.74
N TYR A 7 -1.55 -14.17 7.25
CA TYR A 7 -1.46 -12.93 6.45
C TYR A 7 -0.02 -12.47 6.26
N ALA A 8 0.79 -12.48 7.33
CA ALA A 8 2.20 -12.16 7.22
C ALA A 8 2.92 -13.12 6.26
N VAL A 9 2.52 -14.40 6.24
CA VAL A 9 3.02 -15.38 5.27
C VAL A 9 2.58 -15.04 3.84
N ALA A 10 1.31 -14.64 3.63
CA ALA A 10 0.82 -14.21 2.33
C ALA A 10 1.55 -12.95 1.81
N GLU A 11 1.83 -11.99 2.68
CA GLU A 11 2.64 -10.80 2.36
C GLU A 11 4.05 -11.17 1.95
N VAL A 12 4.71 -12.04 2.71
CA VAL A 12 6.05 -12.53 2.38
C VAL A 12 6.04 -13.23 1.02
N LYS A 13 5.02 -14.05 0.74
CA LYS A 13 4.86 -14.70 -0.57
C LYS A 13 4.67 -13.66 -1.69
N PHE A 14 3.84 -12.63 -1.47
CA PHE A 14 3.63 -11.55 -2.44
C PHE A 14 4.91 -10.77 -2.73
N PHE A 15 5.63 -10.30 -1.72
CA PHE A 15 6.87 -9.56 -1.95
C PHE A 15 7.97 -10.45 -2.57
N ARG A 16 7.98 -11.75 -2.27
CA ARG A 16 8.86 -12.72 -2.96
C ARG A 16 8.48 -12.89 -4.43
N HIS A 17 7.19 -12.95 -4.74
CA HIS A 17 6.69 -12.98 -6.13
C HIS A 17 7.14 -11.75 -6.91
N VAL A 18 6.91 -10.55 -6.35
CA VAL A 18 7.36 -9.28 -6.93
C VAL A 18 8.87 -9.28 -7.15
N ALA A 19 9.65 -9.69 -6.16
CA ALA A 19 11.11 -9.70 -6.24
C ALA A 19 11.65 -10.60 -7.36
N ARG A 20 10.98 -11.73 -7.67
CA ARG A 20 11.37 -12.63 -8.77
C ARG A 20 11.21 -11.99 -10.16
N GLN A 21 10.27 -11.06 -10.29
CA GLN A 21 9.94 -10.39 -11.56
C GLN A 21 10.52 -8.98 -11.66
N ALA A 22 11.11 -8.48 -10.58
CA ALA A 22 11.60 -7.12 -10.52
C ALA A 22 12.92 -6.96 -11.31
N PRO A 23 13.10 -5.83 -12.02
CA PRO A 23 14.39 -5.47 -12.60
C PRO A 23 15.50 -5.42 -11.55
N ARG A 24 16.75 -5.64 -11.97
CA ARG A 24 17.93 -5.59 -11.08
C ARG A 24 18.06 -4.25 -10.33
N ASP A 25 17.61 -3.16 -10.93
CA ASP A 25 17.66 -1.79 -10.41
C ASP A 25 16.29 -1.31 -9.88
N THR A 26 15.45 -2.23 -9.43
CA THR A 26 14.13 -1.89 -8.90
C THR A 26 14.19 -1.01 -7.64
N SER A 27 13.21 -0.13 -7.48
CA SER A 27 13.15 0.90 -6.44
C SER A 27 11.97 0.74 -5.47
N HIS A 28 11.12 -0.26 -5.65
CA HIS A 28 9.88 -0.43 -4.87
C HIS A 28 10.11 -0.51 -3.34
N LEU A 29 11.13 -1.25 -2.88
CA LEU A 29 11.46 -1.30 -1.45
C LEU A 29 11.98 0.03 -0.93
N LYS A 30 12.74 0.78 -1.74
CA LYS A 30 13.22 2.11 -1.37
C LYS A 30 12.06 3.10 -1.26
N CYS A 31 11.08 3.01 -2.15
CA CYS A 31 9.84 3.80 -2.05
C CYS A 31 9.12 3.49 -0.73
N LEU A 32 8.92 2.20 -0.42
CA LEU A 32 8.26 1.77 0.81
C LEU A 32 9.00 2.26 2.06
N GLN A 33 10.33 2.14 2.09
CA GLN A 33 11.15 2.59 3.21
C GLN A 33 11.06 4.11 3.41
N LEU A 34 11.13 4.89 2.33
CA LEU A 34 11.05 6.35 2.42
C LEU A 34 9.67 6.81 2.89
N CYS A 35 8.61 6.26 2.29
CA CYS A 35 7.25 6.55 2.71
C CYS A 35 6.97 6.11 4.15
N ALA A 36 7.55 5.01 4.63
CA ALA A 36 7.42 4.57 6.02
C ALA A 36 8.10 5.55 6.98
N GLY A 37 9.28 6.07 6.61
CA GLY A 37 9.98 7.11 7.35
C GLY A 37 9.20 8.42 7.45
N SER A 38 8.40 8.75 6.43
CA SER A 38 7.52 9.92 6.45
C SER A 38 6.20 9.71 7.19
N LEU A 39 5.92 8.54 7.78
CA LEU A 39 4.68 8.36 8.57
C LEU A 39 4.79 8.96 9.99
N VAL A 40 5.98 9.34 10.43
CA VAL A 40 6.24 9.77 11.81
C VAL A 40 5.40 11.00 12.15
N GLY A 41 4.57 10.88 13.19
CA GLY A 41 3.68 11.97 13.63
C GLY A 41 2.35 12.05 12.87
N THR A 42 2.09 11.11 11.97
CA THR A 42 0.78 10.94 11.31
C THR A 42 -0.01 9.79 11.96
N GLY A 43 -1.32 9.72 11.73
CA GLY A 43 -2.17 8.60 12.15
C GLY A 43 -2.15 7.41 11.19
N PHE A 44 -1.38 7.47 10.10
CA PHE A 44 -1.27 6.39 9.14
C PHE A 44 -0.34 5.29 9.64
N SER A 45 -0.78 4.04 9.48
CA SER A 45 0.03 2.88 9.85
C SER A 45 0.96 2.44 8.71
N THR A 46 2.06 1.78 9.06
CA THR A 46 2.91 1.10 8.09
C THR A 46 2.14 0.02 7.31
N TYR A 47 1.10 -0.55 7.91
CA TYR A 47 0.20 -1.51 7.26
C TYR A 47 -0.63 -0.88 6.14
N THR A 48 -1.16 0.33 6.36
CA THR A 48 -1.88 1.13 5.35
C THR A 48 -0.98 1.37 4.14
N LEU A 49 0.24 1.86 4.38
CA LEU A 49 1.22 2.11 3.34
C LEU A 49 1.59 0.83 2.58
N LYS A 50 1.87 -0.26 3.30
CA LYS A 50 2.17 -1.57 2.70
C LYS A 50 1.05 -2.05 1.80
N THR A 51 -0.22 -1.93 2.24
CA THR A 51 -1.39 -2.31 1.45
C THR A 51 -1.48 -1.51 0.15
N ILE A 52 -1.25 -0.20 0.21
CA ILE A 52 -1.22 0.68 -0.97
C ILE A 52 -0.12 0.26 -1.95
N VAL A 53 1.09 0.04 -1.44
CA VAL A 53 2.22 -0.40 -2.27
C VAL A 53 1.96 -1.76 -2.90
N MET A 54 1.30 -2.69 -2.20
CA MET A 54 0.92 -3.98 -2.78
C MET A 54 -0.09 -3.83 -3.93
N HIS A 55 -1.12 -2.99 -3.78
CA HIS A 55 -2.06 -2.68 -4.88
C HIS A 55 -1.35 -2.06 -6.09
N LEU A 56 -0.42 -1.14 -5.86
CA LEU A 56 0.37 -0.53 -6.93
C LEU A 56 1.31 -1.55 -7.60
N LEU A 57 1.97 -2.42 -6.84
CA LEU A 57 2.83 -3.47 -7.38
C LEU A 57 2.05 -4.50 -8.20
N ASN A 58 0.76 -4.66 -7.90
CA ASN A 58 -0.13 -5.57 -8.62
C ASN A 58 -0.69 -4.98 -9.93
N THR A 59 -0.74 -3.66 -10.05
CA THR A 59 -1.33 -2.96 -11.21
C THR A 59 -0.28 -2.34 -12.14
N ILE A 60 0.86 -1.92 -11.61
CA ILE A 60 1.95 -1.33 -12.39
C ILE A 60 2.95 -2.43 -12.77
N PRO A 61 3.30 -2.57 -14.06
CA PRO A 61 4.28 -3.55 -14.53
C PRO A 61 5.61 -3.46 -13.77
N SER A 62 6.23 -4.60 -13.46
CA SER A 62 7.50 -4.66 -12.72
C SER A 62 8.62 -3.83 -13.38
N SER A 63 8.60 -3.73 -14.72
CA SER A 63 9.53 -2.93 -15.51
C SER A 63 9.46 -1.42 -15.24
N SER A 64 8.36 -0.94 -14.67
CA SER A 64 8.11 0.48 -14.36
C SER A 64 8.48 0.87 -12.92
N TRP A 65 9.10 -0.06 -12.18
CA TRP A 65 9.62 0.16 -10.84
C TRP A 65 11.13 0.31 -10.80
N ARG A 66 11.79 0.79 -11.87
CA ARG A 66 13.25 0.97 -11.85
C ARG A 66 13.64 2.23 -11.08
N ARG A 67 14.94 2.43 -10.92
CA ARG A 67 15.50 3.61 -10.23
C ARG A 67 15.08 4.92 -10.89
N ARG A 68 15.00 4.97 -12.23
CA ARG A 68 14.66 6.20 -12.96
C ARG A 68 13.21 6.64 -12.75
N GLU A 69 12.29 5.72 -12.45
CA GLU A 69 10.90 6.02 -12.12
C GLU A 69 10.67 6.30 -10.62
N PHE A 70 11.73 6.29 -9.79
CA PHE A 70 11.61 6.36 -8.32
C PHE A 70 10.70 7.50 -7.82
N LEU A 71 10.94 8.74 -8.28
CA LEU A 71 10.12 9.89 -7.87
C LEU A 71 8.67 9.76 -8.32
N MET A 72 8.45 9.25 -9.53
CA MET A 72 7.12 8.97 -10.05
C MET A 72 6.40 7.90 -9.23
N ARG A 73 7.12 6.87 -8.76
CA ARG A 73 6.54 5.82 -7.90
C ARG A 73 6.17 6.36 -6.51
N LEU A 74 6.97 7.26 -5.94
CA LEU A 74 6.61 7.96 -4.69
C LEU A 74 5.33 8.79 -4.88
N GLN A 75 5.22 9.49 -6.00
CA GLN A 75 4.04 10.29 -6.33
C GLN A 75 2.80 9.41 -6.50
N ASP A 76 2.91 8.29 -7.20
CA ASP A 76 1.80 7.34 -7.37
C ASP A 76 1.32 6.76 -6.03
N ILE A 77 2.23 6.50 -5.08
CA ILE A 77 1.85 6.08 -3.72
C ILE A 77 1.02 7.17 -3.02
N MET A 78 1.43 8.43 -3.12
CA MET A 78 0.69 9.55 -2.52
C MET A 78 -0.66 9.77 -3.21
N TRP A 79 -0.72 9.70 -4.54
CA TRP A 79 -1.99 9.82 -5.28
C TRP A 79 -2.96 8.69 -4.95
N TYR A 80 -2.46 7.46 -4.88
CA TYR A 80 -3.29 6.31 -4.53
C TYR A 80 -3.84 6.46 -3.10
N LEU A 81 -3.02 6.90 -2.14
CA LEU A 81 -3.48 7.19 -0.78
C LEU A 81 -4.54 8.29 -0.77
N HIS A 82 -4.32 9.39 -1.49
CA HIS A 82 -5.29 10.48 -1.58
C HIS A 82 -6.63 10.01 -2.13
N GLY A 83 -6.62 9.28 -3.26
CA GLY A 83 -7.84 8.72 -3.83
C GLY A 83 -8.57 7.78 -2.86
N CYS A 84 -7.83 6.94 -2.14
CA CYS A 84 -8.41 6.09 -1.08
C CYS A 84 -9.05 6.90 0.04
N LEU A 85 -8.49 8.06 0.41
CA LEU A 85 -9.07 8.94 1.41
C LEU A 85 -10.34 9.62 0.89
N GLU A 86 -10.31 10.16 -0.32
CA GLU A 86 -11.48 10.79 -0.98
C GLU A 86 -12.65 9.82 -1.08
N GLU A 87 -12.37 8.58 -1.50
CA GLU A 87 -13.35 7.50 -1.60
C GLU A 87 -13.69 6.87 -0.24
N LYS A 88 -12.96 7.20 0.82
CA LYS A 88 -13.03 6.57 2.17
C LYS A 88 -12.91 5.04 2.07
N ARG A 89 -12.06 4.58 1.14
CA ARG A 89 -11.98 3.20 0.72
C ARG A 89 -10.55 2.80 0.44
N LEU A 90 -10.06 1.83 1.20
CA LEU A 90 -8.83 1.10 0.93
C LEU A 90 -9.11 -0.37 1.19
N HIS A 91 -9.29 -1.16 0.14
CA HIS A 91 -9.51 -2.59 0.31
C HIS A 91 -8.25 -3.29 0.79
N HIS A 92 -8.41 -4.26 1.69
CA HIS A 92 -7.35 -5.16 2.08
C HIS A 92 -6.85 -5.94 0.86
N PHE A 93 -5.53 -6.07 0.71
CA PHE A 93 -4.94 -6.60 -0.51
C PHE A 93 -5.34 -8.05 -0.85
N PHE A 94 -5.46 -8.91 0.16
CA PHE A 94 -5.74 -10.35 -0.02
C PHE A 94 -7.23 -10.76 -0.04
N PHE A 95 -8.18 -9.87 0.28
CA PHE A 95 -9.59 -10.24 0.39
C PHE A 95 -10.40 -9.65 -0.76
N GLY A 96 -11.05 -10.51 -1.54
CA GLY A 96 -11.85 -10.09 -2.69
C GLY A 96 -11.04 -9.38 -3.78
N ASN A 97 -9.72 -9.64 -3.86
CA ASN A 97 -8.86 -9.12 -4.92
C ASN A 97 -8.79 -10.13 -6.06
N GLU A 98 -9.52 -9.85 -7.13
CA GLU A 98 -9.61 -10.70 -8.32
C GLU A 98 -8.32 -10.73 -9.15
N ASN A 99 -7.45 -9.73 -8.98
CA ASN A 99 -6.20 -9.60 -9.72
C ASN A 99 -5.01 -10.24 -8.99
N MET A 100 -5.27 -11.18 -8.08
CA MET A 100 -4.22 -11.80 -7.28
C MET A 100 -3.29 -12.67 -8.15
N PRO A 101 -1.96 -12.59 -8.01
CA PRO A 101 -1.06 -13.46 -8.76
C PRO A 101 -1.32 -14.94 -8.48
N GLU A 102 -1.36 -15.75 -9.55
CA GLU A 102 -1.73 -17.17 -9.51
C GLU A 102 -0.83 -18.03 -8.61
N ASP A 103 0.44 -17.64 -8.44
CA ASP A 103 1.40 -18.36 -7.59
C ASP A 103 1.21 -18.10 -6.09
N ILE A 104 0.31 -17.19 -5.72
CA ILE A 104 -0.02 -16.91 -4.32
C ILE A 104 -1.30 -17.63 -3.96
N VAL A 105 -1.13 -18.87 -3.51
CA VAL A 105 -2.22 -19.69 -2.98
C VAL A 105 -2.68 -19.13 -1.63
N LEU A 106 -3.90 -18.61 -1.63
CA LEU A 106 -4.62 -18.19 -0.43
C LEU A 106 -5.71 -19.24 -0.08
N PRO A 107 -6.19 -19.30 1.17
CA PRO A 107 -7.34 -20.13 1.50
C PRO A 107 -8.54 -19.77 0.62
N PRO A 108 -9.33 -20.73 0.10
CA PRO A 108 -10.41 -20.47 -0.86
C PRO A 108 -11.37 -19.35 -0.42
N ASP A 109 -11.74 -19.37 0.86
CA ASP A 109 -12.68 -18.40 1.46
C ASP A 109 -12.17 -16.95 1.41
N THR A 110 -10.85 -16.73 1.33
CA THR A 110 -10.28 -15.38 1.31
C THR A 110 -10.43 -14.69 -0.04
N GLN A 111 -10.32 -15.43 -1.16
CA GLN A 111 -10.49 -14.87 -2.49
C GLN A 111 -11.96 -14.60 -2.80
N THR A 112 -12.86 -15.47 -2.35
CA THR A 112 -14.31 -15.31 -2.53
C THR A 112 -14.97 -14.40 -1.48
N ALA A 113 -14.22 -13.97 -0.45
CA ALA A 113 -14.74 -13.07 0.57
C ALA A 113 -15.07 -11.70 -0.01
N LYS A 114 -16.06 -11.05 0.60
CA LYS A 114 -16.35 -9.64 0.33
C LYS A 114 -15.10 -8.79 0.62
N PRO A 115 -14.74 -7.82 -0.24
CA PRO A 115 -13.62 -6.92 0.01
C PRO A 115 -13.73 -6.24 1.38
N ILE A 116 -12.64 -6.29 2.15
CA ILE A 116 -12.56 -5.68 3.48
C ILE A 116 -12.01 -4.26 3.33
N ASN A 117 -12.81 -3.24 3.66
CA ASN A 117 -12.38 -1.84 3.61
C ASN A 117 -11.65 -1.44 4.91
N LEU A 118 -10.33 -1.20 4.83
CA LEU A 118 -9.51 -0.70 5.93
C LEU A 118 -9.89 0.72 6.37
N PHE A 119 -10.51 1.50 5.48
CA PHE A 119 -10.99 2.86 5.75
C PHE A 119 -12.49 2.91 6.07
N GLN A 120 -13.11 1.77 6.41
CA GLN A 120 -14.54 1.73 6.74
C GLN A 120 -14.94 2.72 7.85
N TYR A 121 -14.06 2.97 8.82
CA TYR A 121 -14.30 3.94 9.88
C TYR A 121 -14.44 5.38 9.36
N LEU A 122 -13.75 5.74 8.27
CA LEU A 122 -13.84 7.07 7.64
C LEU A 122 -15.20 7.32 6.98
N VAL A 123 -15.92 6.26 6.62
CA VAL A 123 -17.28 6.35 6.07
C VAL A 123 -18.26 6.89 7.11
N HIS A 124 -18.09 6.52 8.37
CA HIS A 124 -19.02 6.82 9.45
C HIS A 124 -18.56 7.96 10.36
N ASP A 125 -17.29 8.37 10.29
CA ASP A 125 -16.73 9.44 11.11
C ASP A 125 -16.13 10.57 10.24
N PRO A 126 -16.90 11.65 9.98
CA PRO A 126 -16.43 12.82 9.23
C PRO A 126 -15.26 13.55 9.89
N THR A 127 -15.16 13.50 11.22
CA THR A 127 -14.06 14.13 11.96
C THR A 127 -12.78 13.35 11.74
N ALA A 128 -12.83 12.01 11.83
CA ALA A 128 -11.70 11.15 11.49
C ALA A 128 -11.28 11.30 10.03
N HIS A 129 -12.23 11.43 9.09
CA HIS A 129 -11.92 11.69 7.68
C HIS A 129 -11.21 13.03 7.47
N THR A 130 -11.73 14.11 8.07
CA THR A 130 -11.08 15.43 7.98
C THR A 130 -9.69 15.42 8.63
N LYS A 131 -9.52 14.68 9.74
CA LYS A 131 -8.21 14.50 10.38
C LYS A 131 -7.25 13.73 9.46
N ALA A 132 -7.68 12.64 8.84
CA ALA A 132 -6.86 11.86 7.93
C ALA A 132 -6.41 12.67 6.71
N LEU A 133 -7.29 13.53 6.15
CA LEU A 133 -6.91 14.45 5.06
C LEU A 133 -5.86 15.49 5.50
N ARG A 134 -5.96 16.01 6.72
CA ARG A 134 -4.94 16.92 7.28
C ARG A 134 -3.61 16.20 7.51
N GLU A 135 -3.64 15.00 8.06
CA GLU A 135 -2.43 14.18 8.27
C GLU A 135 -1.80 13.75 6.95
N PHE A 136 -2.58 13.62 5.88
CA PHE A 136 -2.06 13.36 4.53
C PHE A 136 -1.19 14.52 4.02
N SER A 137 -1.61 15.78 4.24
CA SER A 137 -0.77 16.93 3.91
C SER A 137 0.55 16.92 4.68
N VAL A 138 0.51 16.58 5.98
CA VAL A 138 1.73 16.44 6.80
C VAL A 138 2.65 15.34 6.25
N LEU A 139 2.09 14.20 5.89
CA LEU A 139 2.81 13.09 5.26
C LEU A 139 3.51 13.53 3.97
N GLN A 140 2.81 14.25 3.09
CA GLN A 140 3.37 14.77 1.84
C GLN A 140 4.54 15.72 2.10
N ASP A 141 4.36 16.68 3.02
CA ASP A 141 5.42 17.63 3.38
C ASP A 141 6.66 16.93 3.94
N GLN A 142 6.47 15.93 4.79
CA GLN A 142 7.57 15.13 5.34
C GLN A 142 8.28 14.31 4.27
N LEU A 143 7.53 13.70 3.34
CA LEU A 143 8.10 12.95 2.23
C LEU A 143 8.92 13.87 1.32
N ILE A 144 8.40 15.05 0.96
CA ILE A 144 9.11 16.06 0.18
C ILE A 144 10.44 16.42 0.87
N ARG A 145 10.41 16.66 2.19
CA ARG A 145 11.64 16.97 2.93
C ARG A 145 12.67 15.84 2.83
N LEU A 146 12.25 14.57 2.96
CA LEU A 146 13.16 13.43 2.87
C LEU A 146 13.69 13.15 1.45
N VAL A 147 13.01 13.66 0.42
CA VAL A 147 13.44 13.51 -0.98
C VAL A 147 14.43 14.60 -1.38
N PHE A 148 14.26 15.83 -0.88
CA PHE A 148 15.00 17.00 -1.34
C PHE A 148 16.05 17.53 -0.35
N TYR A 149 16.14 16.98 0.87
CA TYR A 149 17.18 17.30 1.86
C TYR A 149 17.92 16.03 2.27
#